data_AF-A0A1B3N4E3-F1
#
_entry.id   AF-A0A1B3N4E3-F1
#
_cell.length_a   1.000
_cell.length_b   1.000
_cell.length_c   1.000
_cell.angle_alpha   90.00
_cell.angle_beta   90.00
_cell.angle_gamma   90.00
#
_symmetry.space_group_name_H-M   'P 1'
#
loop_
_entity.id
_entity.type
_entity.pdbx_description
1 polymer ?
#
loop_
_entity_poly.entity_id
_entity_poly.type
_entity_poly.pdbx_seq_one_letter_code
_entity_poly.pdbx_strand_id
1 'polypeptide(L)'
;MLAQPPATAPTLICEIHSAYVVRSQGLRDTPLCRLMIDQGYDVFALRDIWRCEPFDSDHVELVDLDSTYLEARCFINVLAVKTRDRLCADTFRLVHGVAPKLLKHRDPRLHWPLNTGDPL
;
A
#
# COMPACT_ATOMS: atom_id res chain seq x y z
N MET A 1 7.50 21.17 2.23
CA MET A 1 6.38 20.52 1.52
C MET A 1 5.80 19.37 2.35
N LEU A 2 6.60 18.37 2.75
CA LEU A 2 6.13 17.24 3.57
C LEU A 2 5.80 17.60 5.03
N ALA A 3 6.52 18.57 5.62
CA ALA A 3 6.30 19.07 6.98
C ALA A 3 5.07 19.98 7.12
N GLN A 4 4.27 20.16 6.06
CA GLN A 4 3.09 21.01 6.13
C GLN A 4 1.99 20.36 7.00
N PRO A 5 1.11 21.15 7.62
CA PRO A 5 0.00 20.63 8.39
C PRO A 5 -1.01 19.86 7.50
N PRO A 6 -1.84 18.98 8.07
CA PRO A 6 -2.78 18.14 7.31
C PRO A 6 -3.69 18.89 6.32
N ALA A 7 -4.06 20.14 6.62
CA ALA A 7 -4.93 20.94 5.76
C ALA A 7 -4.28 21.30 4.41
N THR A 8 -2.96 21.43 4.35
CA THR A 8 -2.24 21.92 3.15
C THR A 8 -1.25 20.93 2.59
N ALA A 9 -0.85 19.93 3.38
CA ALA A 9 0.06 18.89 2.93
C ALA A 9 -0.51 18.09 1.74
N PRO A 10 0.34 17.71 0.78
CA PRO A 10 -0.08 16.89 -0.34
C PRO A 10 -0.34 15.44 0.11
N THR A 11 -1.28 14.79 -0.57
CA THR A 11 -1.34 13.32 -0.64
C THR A 11 -0.27 12.85 -1.62
N LEU A 12 0.42 11.77 -1.31
CA LEU A 12 1.55 11.29 -2.12
C LEU A 12 1.29 9.85 -2.55
N ILE A 13 1.60 9.58 -3.82
CA ILE A 13 1.73 8.22 -4.35
C ILE A 13 3.16 8.07 -4.83
N CYS A 14 3.83 7.02 -4.37
CA CYS A 14 5.22 6.74 -4.73
C CYS A 14 5.40 5.26 -5.00
N GLU A 15 6.39 4.92 -5.82
CA GLU A 15 6.79 3.54 -6.06
C GLU A 15 8.14 3.26 -5.39
N ILE A 16 8.22 2.18 -4.62
CA ILE A 16 9.43 1.67 -4.01
C ILE A 16 10.01 0.59 -4.91
N HIS A 17 11.21 0.84 -5.44
CA HIS A 17 11.94 -0.17 -6.21
C HIS A 17 12.31 -1.36 -5.31
N SER A 18 12.19 -2.59 -5.84
CA SER A 18 12.38 -3.85 -5.11
C SER A 18 13.73 -4.00 -4.37
N ALA A 19 14.75 -3.27 -4.81
CA ALA A 19 16.08 -3.24 -4.20
C ALA A 19 16.10 -2.55 -2.81
N TYR A 20 15.14 -1.67 -2.54
CA TYR A 20 15.01 -0.97 -1.26
C TYR A 20 14.07 -1.67 -0.28
N VAL A 21 13.48 -2.80 -0.68
CA VAL A 21 12.58 -3.60 0.16
C VAL A 21 13.35 -4.73 0.82
N VAL A 22 13.63 -4.57 2.12
CA VAL A 22 14.19 -5.63 2.96
C VAL A 22 13.03 -6.46 3.51
N ARG A 23 12.71 -7.59 2.85
CA ARG A 23 11.51 -8.40 3.13
C ARG A 23 11.38 -8.83 4.59
N SER A 24 12.49 -9.18 5.24
CA SER A 24 12.52 -9.59 6.64
C SER A 24 12.21 -8.45 7.62
N GLN A 25 12.20 -7.19 7.16
CA GLN A 25 11.91 -6.00 7.95
C GLN A 25 10.57 -5.35 7.56
N GLY A 26 9.82 -5.94 6.61
CA GLY A 26 8.56 -5.38 6.13
C GLY A 26 8.72 -4.10 5.32
N LEU A 27 7.59 -3.43 5.02
CA LEU A 27 7.59 -2.17 4.27
C LEU A 27 7.79 -0.94 5.15
N ARG A 28 7.32 -0.99 6.40
CA ARG A 28 7.39 0.14 7.34
C ARG A 28 8.81 0.67 7.50
N ASP A 29 9.79 -0.23 7.55
CA ASP A 29 11.19 0.11 7.77
C ASP A 29 11.93 0.58 6.51
N THR A 30 11.28 0.60 5.34
CA THR A 30 11.89 1.15 4.14
C THR A 30 12.13 2.67 4.30
N PRO A 31 13.25 3.22 3.78
CA PRO A 31 13.60 4.63 3.99
C PRO A 31 12.50 5.61 3.59
N LEU A 32 11.76 5.31 2.52
CA LEU A 32 10.65 6.15 2.04
C LEU A 32 9.48 6.15 3.02
N CYS A 33 9.03 4.96 3.46
CA CYS A 33 7.94 4.85 4.43
C CYS A 33 8.32 5.52 5.75
N ARG A 34 9.54 5.29 6.26
CA ARG A 34 10.04 5.94 7.47
C ARG A 34 10.03 7.45 7.34
N LEU A 35 10.54 7.99 6.23
CA LEU A 35 10.52 9.44 5.98
C LEU A 35 9.09 10.00 6.04
N MET A 36 8.12 9.34 5.41
CA MET A 36 6.74 9.80 5.43
C MET A 36 6.11 9.70 6.84
N ILE A 37 6.32 8.58 7.52
CA ILE A 37 5.84 8.33 8.88
C ILE A 37 6.42 9.35 9.86
N ASP A 38 7.72 9.61 9.80
CA ASP A 38 8.43 10.59 10.65
C ASP A 38 7.93 12.00 10.40
N GLN A 39 7.46 12.29 9.17
CA GLN A 39 6.81 13.55 8.88
C GLN A 39 5.39 13.60 9.43
N GLY A 40 4.77 12.47 9.81
CA GLY A 40 3.42 12.35 10.37
C GLY A 40 2.36 11.96 9.33
N TYR A 41 2.73 11.13 8.35
CA TYR A 41 1.79 10.54 7.39
C TYR A 41 1.37 9.13 7.83
N ASP A 42 0.11 8.80 7.58
CA ASP A 42 -0.33 7.41 7.47
C ASP A 42 0.05 6.91 6.08
N VAL A 43 0.68 5.73 6.03
CA VAL A 43 1.22 5.15 4.80
C VAL A 43 0.66 3.75 4.62
N PHE A 44 0.22 3.45 3.40
CA PHE A 44 -0.36 2.17 3.00
C PHE A 44 0.33 1.67 1.74
N ALA A 45 0.42 0.36 1.57
CA ALA A 45 0.73 -0.21 0.27
C ALA A 45 -0.53 -0.29 -0.59
N LEU A 46 -0.41 -0.01 -1.88
CA LEU A 46 -1.49 -0.14 -2.86
C LEU A 46 -1.45 -1.54 -3.45
N ARG A 47 -2.59 -2.22 -3.48
CA ARG A 47 -2.74 -3.50 -4.19
C ARG A 47 -2.91 -3.28 -5.68
N ASP A 48 -1.99 -3.81 -6.48
CA ASP A 48 -2.06 -3.77 -7.93
C ASP A 48 -1.53 -5.04 -8.60
N ILE A 49 -1.95 -5.29 -9.84
CA ILE A 49 -1.46 -6.43 -10.61
C ILE A 49 -0.10 -6.10 -11.22
N TRP A 50 0.85 -7.03 -11.11
CA TRP A 50 2.11 -6.93 -11.82
C TRP A 50 1.88 -6.76 -13.34
N ARG A 51 2.45 -5.71 -13.95
CA ARG A 51 2.20 -5.23 -15.34
C ARG A 51 0.91 -4.42 -15.56
N CYS A 52 0.29 -3.91 -14.50
CA CYS A 52 -0.85 -2.97 -14.59
C CYS A 52 -2.05 -3.55 -15.36
N GLU A 53 -2.30 -4.85 -15.20
CA GLU A 53 -3.45 -5.50 -15.80
C GLU A 53 -4.74 -5.06 -15.06
N PRO A 54 -5.92 -5.07 -15.73
CA PRO A 54 -7.18 -4.77 -15.08
C PRO A 54 -7.44 -5.71 -13.90
N PHE A 55 -7.83 -5.12 -12.79
CA PHE A 55 -8.17 -5.81 -11.55
C PHE A 55 -9.67 -5.68 -11.34
N ASP A 56 -10.36 -6.82 -11.27
CA ASP A 56 -11.82 -6.88 -11.11
C ASP A 56 -12.20 -6.71 -9.64
N SER A 57 -11.87 -5.52 -9.12
CA SER A 57 -12.26 -5.04 -7.80
C SER A 57 -13.07 -3.77 -7.98
N ASP A 58 -14.11 -3.64 -7.18
CA ASP A 58 -14.93 -2.43 -7.08
C ASP A 58 -14.24 -1.31 -6.31
N HIS A 59 -13.15 -1.60 -5.58
CA HIS A 59 -12.38 -0.64 -4.78
C HIS A 59 -10.88 -0.68 -5.08
N VAL A 60 -10.21 0.42 -4.77
CA VAL A 60 -8.75 0.47 -4.62
C VAL A 60 -8.38 -0.12 -3.26
N GLU A 61 -7.67 -1.24 -3.28
CA GLU A 61 -7.29 -1.94 -2.05
C GLU A 61 -6.00 -1.36 -1.45
N LEU A 62 -6.05 -1.03 -0.17
CA LEU A 62 -4.93 -0.57 0.65
C LEU A 62 -4.52 -1.68 1.62
N VAL A 63 -3.23 -1.87 1.81
CA VAL A 63 -2.66 -2.82 2.78
C VAL A 63 -1.87 -2.04 3.83
N ASP A 64 -2.14 -2.30 5.11
CA ASP A 64 -1.29 -1.76 6.17
C ASP A 64 0.13 -2.30 6.05
N LEU A 65 1.12 -1.42 6.22
CA LEU A 65 2.54 -1.78 6.08
C LEU A 65 2.96 -2.94 7.00
N ASP A 66 2.37 -3.00 8.20
CA ASP A 66 2.69 -4.00 9.22
C ASP A 66 2.06 -5.38 8.94
N SER A 67 1.01 -5.43 8.11
CA SER A 67 0.32 -6.66 7.73
C SER A 67 0.68 -7.13 6.32
N THR A 68 1.59 -6.43 5.64
CA THR A 68 1.92 -6.69 4.24
C THR A 68 2.69 -8.00 4.08
N TYR A 69 2.23 -8.87 3.18
CA TYR A 69 2.98 -10.07 2.78
C TYR A 69 3.99 -9.75 1.65
N LEU A 70 5.27 -10.08 1.84
CA LEU A 70 6.36 -9.77 0.90
C LEU A 70 7.18 -11.01 0.51
N GLU A 71 6.84 -11.65 -0.61
CA GLU A 71 7.60 -12.82 -1.10
C GLU A 71 8.47 -12.50 -2.32
N ALA A 72 7.93 -11.77 -3.29
CA ALA A 72 8.58 -11.58 -4.59
C ALA A 72 9.46 -10.31 -4.66
N ARG A 73 10.38 -10.27 -5.63
CA ARG A 73 11.08 -9.03 -6.03
C ARG A 73 10.16 -8.23 -6.95
N CYS A 74 9.34 -7.37 -6.35
CA CYS A 74 8.40 -6.48 -7.01
C CYS A 74 8.63 -5.02 -6.61
N PHE A 75 8.23 -4.12 -7.51
CA PHE A 75 8.00 -2.72 -7.18
C PHE A 75 6.71 -2.62 -6.38
N ILE A 76 6.71 -1.78 -5.35
CA ILE A 76 5.57 -1.58 -4.46
C ILE A 76 5.08 -0.15 -4.55
N ASN A 77 3.83 0.02 -4.91
CA ASN A 77 3.16 1.31 -4.85
C ASN A 77 2.71 1.58 -3.42
N VAL A 78 2.95 2.80 -2.93
CA VAL A 78 2.51 3.25 -1.61
C VAL A 78 1.74 4.55 -1.71
N LEU A 79 0.70 4.67 -0.90
CA LEU A 79 -0.11 5.87 -0.71
C LEU A 79 0.18 6.44 0.67
N ALA A 80 0.43 7.75 0.75
CA ALA A 80 0.61 8.44 2.01
C ALA A 80 -0.33 9.63 2.15
N VAL A 81 -1.07 9.67 3.25
CA VAL A 81 -2.01 10.73 3.62
C VAL A 81 -1.70 11.28 5.00
N LYS A 82 -1.89 12.58 5.21
CA LYS A 82 -1.78 13.20 6.54
C LYS A 82 -2.96 12.94 7.46
N THR A 83 -4.08 12.59 6.86
CA THR A 83 -5.36 12.45 7.55
C THR A 83 -6.21 11.48 6.73
N ARG A 84 -6.83 10.53 7.42
CA ARG A 84 -7.59 9.44 6.80
C ARG A 84 -8.93 9.88 6.24
N ASP A 85 -9.45 11.03 6.66
CA ASP A 85 -10.65 11.67 6.10
C ASP A 85 -10.54 11.95 4.59
N ARG A 86 -9.32 11.98 4.04
CA ARG A 86 -9.07 12.08 2.59
C ARG A 86 -9.29 10.77 1.84
N LEU A 87 -9.45 9.65 2.54
CA LEU A 87 -9.77 8.35 1.96
C LEU A 87 -11.29 8.18 1.98
N CYS A 88 -11.90 8.04 0.81
CA CYS A 88 -13.32 7.79 0.68
C CYS A 88 -13.63 6.30 0.84
N ALA A 89 -14.54 5.95 1.76
CA ALA A 89 -14.96 4.57 2.00
C ALA A 89 -15.58 3.89 0.75
N ASP A 90 -16.24 4.66 -0.12
CA ASP A 90 -16.81 4.13 -1.38
C ASP A 90 -15.76 3.89 -2.47
N THR A 91 -14.50 4.29 -2.24
CA THR A 91 -13.41 4.17 -3.22
C THR A 91 -12.32 3.23 -2.76
N PHE A 92 -12.04 3.21 -1.46
CA PHE A 92 -10.91 2.48 -0.90
C PHE A 92 -11.39 1.39 0.07
N ARG A 93 -10.65 0.29 0.11
CA ARG A 93 -10.89 -0.80 1.06
C ARG A 93 -9.59 -1.18 1.75
N LEU A 94 -9.61 -1.37 3.06
CA LEU A 94 -8.44 -1.83 3.81
C LEU A 94 -8.45 -3.36 3.83
N VAL A 95 -7.34 -3.97 3.41
CA VAL A 95 -7.13 -5.41 3.41
C VAL A 95 -5.87 -5.76 4.20
N HIS A 96 -5.82 -6.94 4.79
CA HIS A 96 -4.76 -7.33 5.71
C HIS A 96 -4.16 -8.68 5.34
N GLY A 97 -2.86 -8.88 5.62
CA GLY A 97 -2.22 -10.19 5.49
C GLY A 97 -2.00 -10.66 4.05
N VAL A 98 -2.05 -9.74 3.08
CA VAL A 98 -2.01 -10.03 1.64
C VAL A 98 -0.84 -9.34 0.96
N ALA A 99 -0.51 -9.79 -0.25
CA ALA A 99 0.54 -9.21 -1.07
C ALA A 99 0.05 -7.90 -1.73
N PRO A 100 0.84 -6.82 -1.68
CA PRO A 100 0.50 -5.58 -2.38
C PRO A 100 0.71 -5.71 -3.90
N LYS A 101 1.64 -6.56 -4.33
CA LYS A 101 1.78 -6.89 -5.76
C LYS A 101 1.15 -8.25 -6.05
N LEU A 102 0.12 -8.26 -6.89
CA LEU A 102 -0.61 -9.46 -7.25
C LEU A 102 0.13 -10.21 -8.38
N LEU A 103 0.42 -11.48 -8.12
CA LEU A 103 1.13 -12.38 -9.02
C LEU A 103 0.23 -13.58 -9.33
N LYS A 104 -0.31 -13.63 -10.55
CA LYS A 104 -1.29 -14.64 -10.99
C LYS A 104 -0.85 -16.11 -10.84
N HIS A 105 0.46 -16.36 -10.81
CA HIS A 105 1.03 -17.71 -10.74
C HIS A 105 1.44 -18.13 -9.31
N ARG A 106 1.12 -17.33 -8.29
CA ARG A 106 1.50 -17.56 -6.88
C ARG A 106 0.28 -17.98 -6.05
N ASP A 107 0.50 -18.22 -4.74
CA ASP A 107 -0.56 -18.63 -3.82
C ASP A 107 -1.75 -17.65 -3.92
N PRO A 108 -2.92 -18.10 -4.40
CA PRO A 108 -4.06 -17.22 -4.62
C PRO A 108 -4.60 -16.64 -3.32
N ARG A 109 -4.35 -17.25 -2.16
CA ARG A 109 -4.78 -16.71 -0.86
C ARG A 109 -4.01 -15.46 -0.47
N LEU A 110 -2.82 -15.27 -1.01
CA LEU A 110 -1.94 -14.13 -0.70
C LEU A 110 -1.90 -13.13 -1.86
N HIS A 111 -2.01 -13.62 -3.10
CA HIS A 111 -1.87 -12.80 -4.31
C HIS A 111 -3.15 -12.59 -5.10
N TRP A 112 -4.23 -13.29 -4.77
CA TRP A 112 -5.53 -13.13 -5.42
C TRP A 112 -6.79 -13.23 -4.50
N PRO A 113 -6.72 -12.91 -3.18
CA PRO A 113 -7.92 -12.89 -2.35
C PRO A 113 -8.72 -11.62 -2.67
N LEU A 114 -9.84 -11.77 -3.38
CA LEU A 114 -10.71 -10.66 -3.73
C LEU A 114 -11.68 -10.38 -2.57
N ASN A 115 -11.95 -9.10 -2.28
CA ASN A 115 -13.00 -8.64 -1.38
C ASN A 115 -12.92 -9.20 0.06
N THR A 116 -11.72 -9.44 0.58
CA THR A 116 -11.52 -10.00 1.94
C THR A 116 -11.27 -8.93 3.01
N GLY A 117 -11.50 -7.66 2.70
CA GLY A 117 -11.16 -6.51 3.54
C GLY A 117 -12.35 -5.83 4.18
N ASP A 118 -12.05 -4.96 5.14
CA ASP A 118 -13.05 -4.17 5.86
C ASP A 118 -13.29 -2.82 5.14
N PRO A 119 -14.50 -2.25 5.23
CA PRO A 119 -14.74 -0.86 4.83
C PRO A 119 -13.81 0.08 5.62
N LEU A 120 -13.33 1.13 4.95
CA LEU A 120 -12.55 2.19 5.60
C LEU A 120 -13.40 3.10 6.51
#